data_AF-A0A8J3S3Q8-F1
#
_entry.id   AF-A0A8J3S3Q8-F1
#
_cell.length_a   1.000
_cell.length_b   1.000
_cell.length_c   1.000
_cell.angle_alpha   90.00
_cell.angle_beta   90.00
_cell.angle_gamma   90.00
#
_symmetry.space_group_name_H-M   'P 1'
#
loop_
_entity.id
_entity.type
_entity.pdbx_description
1 polymer ?
#
loop_
_entity_poly.entity_id
_entity_poly.type
_entity_poly.pdbx_seq_one_letter_code
_entity_poly.pdbx_strand_id
1 'polypeptide(L)'
;MGIARLALAALGALGLIVLIVLGVISLTGGFGPAPEAGSSPPPETKPLSASSEAPASSETSSQVPTVLVECLQERCPTVFLKVTGGDVLFNREMTRGEQAQSSDDKVDVVLTDASAVRVRVNGSERPAGKAGERQEFTASRE
;
A
#
# COMPACT_ATOMS: atom_id res chain seq x y z
N MET A 1 30.94 -35.98 2.57
CA MET A 1 30.76 -34.82 3.47
C MET A 1 29.34 -34.89 4.03
N GLY A 2 29.23 -35.26 5.30
CA GLY A 2 27.97 -35.72 5.89
C GLY A 2 26.92 -34.61 6.05
N ILE A 3 25.67 -35.02 5.97
CA ILE A 3 24.44 -34.24 6.25
C ILE A 3 24.55 -33.31 7.47
N ALA A 4 25.36 -33.67 8.48
CA ALA A 4 25.62 -32.83 9.64
C ALA A 4 26.33 -31.50 9.31
N ARG A 5 27.24 -31.48 8.33
CA ARG A 5 27.90 -30.25 7.87
C ARG A 5 26.98 -29.39 6.99
N LEU A 6 26.11 -30.03 6.21
CA LEU A 6 25.07 -29.32 5.44
C LEU A 6 24.04 -28.69 6.37
N ALA A 7 23.65 -29.37 7.44
CA ALA A 7 22.74 -28.82 8.45
C ALA A 7 23.36 -27.61 9.19
N LEU A 8 24.64 -27.71 9.58
CA LEU A 8 25.35 -26.59 10.22
C LEU A 8 25.56 -25.40 9.28
N ALA A 9 25.90 -25.65 8.01
CA ALA A 9 26.03 -24.59 7.01
C ALA A 9 24.67 -23.92 6.71
N ALA A 10 23.60 -24.71 6.63
CA ALA A 10 22.24 -24.19 6.44
C ALA A 10 21.79 -23.34 7.64
N LEU A 11 22.05 -23.79 8.88
CA LEU A 11 21.74 -22.99 10.07
C LEU A 11 22.56 -21.69 10.12
N GLY A 12 23.85 -21.74 9.77
CA GLY A 12 24.71 -20.55 9.74
C GLY A 12 24.28 -19.54 8.69
N ALA A 13 23.94 -20.01 7.49
CA ALA A 13 23.41 -19.15 6.42
C ALA A 13 22.08 -18.51 6.81
N LEU A 14 21.19 -19.27 7.48
CA LEU A 14 19.92 -18.73 7.95
C LEU A 14 20.12 -17.60 8.97
N GLY A 15 21.02 -17.81 9.94
CA GLY A 15 21.33 -16.79 10.96
C GLY A 15 21.92 -15.52 10.35
N LEU A 16 22.81 -15.65 9.37
CA LEU A 16 23.39 -14.51 8.65
C LEU A 16 22.32 -13.70 7.91
N ILE A 17 21.40 -14.38 7.22
CA ILE A 17 20.32 -13.74 6.48
C ILE A 17 19.41 -12.93 7.44
N VAL A 18 19.06 -13.50 8.60
CA VAL A 18 18.24 -12.81 9.60
C VAL A 18 18.93 -11.54 10.13
N LEU A 19 20.24 -11.59 10.39
CA LEU A 19 21.00 -10.41 10.83
C LEU A 19 21.06 -9.32 9.76
N ILE A 20 21.20 -9.69 8.48
CA ILE A 20 21.20 -8.73 7.36
C ILE A 20 19.83 -8.05 7.25
N VAL A 21 18.74 -8.82 7.33
CA VAL A 21 17.38 -8.27 7.25
C VAL A 21 17.10 -7.30 8.40
N LEU A 22 17.47 -7.65 9.64
CA LEU A 22 17.33 -6.74 10.79
C LEU A 22 18.17 -5.48 10.64
N GLY A 23 19.40 -5.59 10.14
CA GLY A 23 20.26 -4.42 9.87
C GLY A 23 19.66 -3.47 8.83
N VAL A 24 19.08 -3.99 7.75
CA VAL A 24 18.42 -3.19 6.70
C VAL A 24 17.15 -2.52 7.23
N ILE A 25 16.37 -3.19 8.09
CA ILE A 25 15.19 -2.61 8.74
C ILE A 25 15.60 -1.49 9.72
N SER A 26 16.66 -1.68 10.50
CA SER A 26 17.17 -0.62 11.40
C SER A 26 17.70 0.60 10.64
N LEU A 27 18.28 0.41 9.46
CA LEU A 27 18.73 1.52 8.59
C LEU A 27 17.58 2.27 7.92
N THR A 28 16.40 1.65 7.79
CA THR A 28 15.22 2.23 7.12
C THR A 28 14.15 2.73 8.09
N GLY A 29 14.14 2.27 9.35
CA GLY A 29 13.19 2.67 10.40
C GLY A 29 13.76 3.54 11.54
N GLY A 30 15.03 3.97 11.44
CA GLY A 30 15.73 4.68 12.51
C GLY A 30 15.38 6.17 12.65
N PHE A 31 14.14 6.51 13.01
CA PHE A 31 13.78 7.71 13.80
C PHE A 31 12.41 7.50 14.47
N GLY A 32 12.35 6.56 15.40
CA GLY A 32 11.26 6.43 16.38
C GLY A 32 11.86 6.46 17.79
N PRO A 33 11.36 7.31 18.71
CA PRO A 33 12.01 7.53 20.00
C PRO A 33 12.02 6.29 20.90
N ALA A 34 13.12 6.13 21.62
CA ALA A 34 13.43 5.05 22.55
C ALA A 34 12.37 4.89 23.67
N PRO A 35 12.26 3.68 24.28
CA PRO A 35 11.21 3.36 25.24
C PRO A 35 11.60 3.81 26.66
N GLU A 36 10.73 4.60 27.30
CA GLU A 36 10.75 4.73 28.76
C GLU A 36 9.97 3.57 29.39
N ALA A 37 10.70 2.65 30.02
CA ALA A 37 10.17 1.62 30.88
C ALA A 37 9.94 2.20 32.29
N GLY A 38 8.74 2.02 32.86
CA GLY A 38 8.49 2.42 34.24
C GLY A 38 7.09 2.13 34.80
N SER A 39 6.83 0.86 35.12
CA SER A 39 6.04 0.35 36.28
C SER A 39 4.78 1.06 36.80
N SER A 40 3.59 0.48 36.58
CA SER A 40 2.73 -0.17 37.64
C SER A 40 1.32 -0.58 37.14
N PRO A 41 0.66 -1.62 37.72
CA PRO A 41 -0.35 -2.50 37.08
C PRO A 41 -1.78 -2.44 37.74
N PRO A 42 -2.72 -3.41 37.57
CA PRO A 42 -3.63 -3.82 36.44
C PRO A 42 -5.14 -3.79 36.92
N PRO A 43 -6.16 -4.55 36.41
CA PRO A 43 -6.46 -5.24 35.13
C PRO A 43 -7.75 -4.68 34.44
N GLU A 44 -8.14 -5.03 33.21
CA GLU A 44 -9.27 -5.96 32.93
C GLU A 44 -9.40 -6.24 31.40
N THR A 45 -9.11 -7.49 31.02
CA THR A 45 -9.84 -8.38 30.09
C THR A 45 -10.27 -7.96 28.66
N LYS A 46 -9.38 -8.23 27.65
CA LYS A 46 -9.55 -9.07 26.40
C LYS A 46 -10.65 -8.69 25.34
N PRO A 47 -10.57 -9.05 24.01
CA PRO A 47 -9.51 -9.66 23.17
C PRO A 47 -9.13 -8.90 21.86
N LEU A 48 -7.92 -9.21 21.35
CA LEU A 48 -7.57 -9.60 19.97
C LEU A 48 -8.30 -8.93 18.78
N SER A 49 -7.55 -8.22 17.94
CA SER A 49 -7.56 -8.47 16.49
C SER A 49 -6.30 -7.92 15.81
N ALA A 50 -5.68 -8.81 15.04
CA ALA A 50 -4.64 -8.51 14.08
C ALA A 50 -5.23 -7.71 12.91
N SER A 51 -4.55 -6.64 12.53
CA SER A 51 -4.67 -6.03 11.21
C SER A 51 -3.23 -5.94 10.71
N SER A 52 -2.73 -6.91 9.94
CA SER A 52 -2.91 -6.99 8.48
C SER A 52 -2.78 -5.60 7.86
N GLU A 53 -1.52 -5.21 7.68
CA GLU A 53 -1.09 -3.98 7.04
C GLU A 53 -1.39 -4.07 5.54
N ALA A 54 -2.61 -3.68 5.17
CA ALA A 54 -2.96 -3.26 3.82
C ALA A 54 -2.41 -1.84 3.60
N PRO A 55 -1.85 -1.51 2.41
CA PRO A 55 -1.26 -0.20 2.20
C PRO A 55 -2.33 0.89 2.21
N ALA A 56 -2.20 1.79 3.18
CA ALA A 56 -2.79 3.13 3.24
C ALA A 56 -4.29 3.25 2.90
N SER A 57 -5.16 2.72 3.76
CA SER A 57 -6.45 3.38 3.99
C SER A 57 -6.17 4.66 4.78
N SER A 58 -6.25 5.81 4.12
CA SER A 58 -6.26 7.13 4.76
C SER A 58 -7.49 7.25 5.66
N GLU A 59 -7.40 6.78 6.90
CA GLU A 59 -8.31 7.17 7.97
C GLU A 59 -7.93 8.57 8.47
N THR A 60 -8.37 9.63 7.76
CA THR A 60 -8.76 10.95 8.33
C THR A 60 -9.04 11.98 7.23
N SER A 61 -10.29 12.07 6.78
CA SER A 61 -11.01 13.33 6.53
C SER A 61 -12.41 12.97 6.02
N SER A 62 -13.47 13.59 6.55
CA SER A 62 -14.85 13.51 6.01
C SER A 62 -14.98 14.22 4.64
N GLN A 63 -13.87 14.34 3.91
CA GLN A 63 -13.73 15.08 2.67
C GLN A 63 -13.65 14.08 1.51
N VAL A 64 -14.53 14.29 0.52
CA VAL A 64 -14.56 13.50 -0.70
C VAL A 64 -13.24 13.69 -1.45
N PRO A 65 -12.51 12.61 -1.78
CA PRO A 65 -11.28 12.72 -2.55
C PRO A 65 -11.57 13.13 -4.00
N THR A 66 -10.63 13.83 -4.63
CA THR A 66 -10.72 14.24 -6.04
C THR A 66 -10.81 13.02 -6.95
N VAL A 67 -9.99 12.01 -6.69
CA VAL A 67 -10.08 10.71 -7.35
C VAL A 67 -9.90 9.57 -6.35
N LEU A 68 -10.69 8.52 -6.53
CA LEU A 68 -10.58 7.23 -5.86
C LEU A 68 -10.63 6.13 -6.92
N VAL A 69 -9.59 5.30 -6.95
CA VAL A 69 -9.50 4.13 -7.81
C VAL A 69 -9.49 2.89 -6.93
N GLU A 70 -10.42 1.98 -7.15
CA GLU A 70 -10.58 0.73 -6.41
C GLU A 70 -10.36 -0.46 -7.35
N CYS A 71 -9.54 -1.42 -6.94
CA CYS A 71 -9.34 -2.64 -7.70
C CYS A 71 -10.43 -3.68 -7.39
N LEU A 72 -11.17 -4.12 -8.42
CA LEU A 72 -12.27 -5.09 -8.27
C LEU A 72 -11.83 -6.55 -8.50
N GLN A 73 -10.72 -6.76 -9.21
CA GLN A 73 -10.20 -8.08 -9.57
C GLN A 73 -9.11 -8.56 -8.61
N GLU A 74 -8.75 -9.86 -8.66
CA GLU A 74 -7.66 -10.41 -7.85
C GLU A 74 -6.32 -9.68 -8.07
N ARG A 75 -6.06 -9.32 -9.33
CA ARG A 75 -4.93 -8.51 -9.77
C ARG A 75 -5.46 -7.46 -10.74
N CYS A 76 -5.20 -6.20 -10.43
CA CYS A 76 -5.45 -5.11 -11.34
C CYS A 76 -4.13 -4.69 -12.02
N PRO A 77 -4.22 -4.29 -13.29
CA PRO A 77 -3.07 -3.81 -14.05
C PRO A 77 -2.46 -2.56 -13.40
N THR A 78 -1.27 -2.15 -13.86
CA THR A 78 -0.61 -0.94 -13.36
C THR A 78 -1.52 0.28 -13.48
N VAL A 79 -1.75 0.91 -12.34
CA VAL A 79 -2.48 2.16 -12.20
C VAL A 79 -1.46 3.27 -11.97
N PHE A 80 -1.61 4.36 -12.71
CA PHE A 80 -0.73 5.53 -12.62
C PHE A 80 -1.55 6.76 -12.28
N LEU A 81 -1.33 7.31 -11.08
CA LEU A 81 -1.87 8.59 -10.64
C LEU A 81 -0.72 9.57 -10.48
N LYS A 82 -0.87 10.75 -11.06
CA LYS A 82 0.14 11.81 -11.00
C LYS A 82 -0.56 13.14 -10.86
N VAL A 83 -0.03 14.05 -10.04
CA VAL A 83 -0.53 15.43 -10.01
C VAL A 83 -0.24 16.09 -11.36
N THR A 84 -1.21 16.78 -11.93
CA THR A 84 -1.00 17.46 -13.22
C THR A 84 0.08 18.53 -13.06
N GLY A 85 1.24 18.31 -13.68
CA GLY A 85 2.42 19.19 -13.54
C GLY A 85 3.25 18.99 -12.26
N GLY A 86 2.98 17.95 -11.48
CA GLY A 86 3.68 17.62 -10.24
C GLY A 86 4.20 16.18 -10.20
N ASP A 87 4.31 15.64 -9.00
CA ASP A 87 4.88 14.31 -8.73
C ASP A 87 3.92 13.16 -9.04
N VAL A 88 4.51 11.98 -9.25
CA VAL A 88 3.78 10.73 -9.38
C VAL A 88 3.35 10.25 -8.00
N LEU A 89 2.05 10.19 -7.75
CA LEU A 89 1.47 9.77 -6.48
C LEU A 89 1.39 8.25 -6.37
N PHE A 90 1.07 7.60 -7.49
CA PHE A 90 0.89 6.15 -7.55
C PHE A 90 1.35 5.63 -8.90
N ASN A 91 2.18 4.59 -8.92
CA ASN A 91 2.61 3.92 -10.15
C ASN A 91 2.98 2.47 -9.83
N ARG A 92 1.95 1.64 -9.66
CA ARG A 92 2.12 0.21 -9.36
C ARG A 92 0.87 -0.56 -9.72
N GLU A 93 1.02 -1.88 -9.81
CA GLU A 93 -0.11 -2.80 -9.89
C GLU A 93 -0.88 -2.79 -8.57
N MET A 94 -2.19 -2.98 -8.65
CA MET A 94 -3.07 -3.03 -7.48
C MET A 94 -3.57 -4.45 -7.25
N THR A 95 -3.83 -4.79 -5.99
CA THR A 95 -4.47 -6.06 -5.61
C THR A 95 -5.92 -5.87 -5.24
N ARG A 96 -6.69 -6.97 -5.16
CA ARG A 96 -8.14 -6.90 -4.87
C ARG A 96 -8.46 -6.11 -3.61
N GLY A 97 -9.35 -5.13 -3.72
CA GLY A 97 -9.77 -4.28 -2.61
C GLY A 97 -8.76 -3.20 -2.22
N GLU A 98 -7.59 -3.16 -2.88
CA GLU A 98 -6.67 -2.05 -2.77
C GLU A 98 -7.28 -0.80 -3.40
N GLN A 99 -7.02 0.34 -2.77
CA GLN A 99 -7.58 1.63 -3.15
C GLN A 99 -6.45 2.65 -3.27
N ALA A 100 -6.46 3.39 -4.37
CA ALA A 100 -5.56 4.50 -4.61
C ALA A 100 -6.40 5.78 -4.70
N GLN A 101 -6.15 6.74 -3.82
CA GLN A 101 -6.89 7.99 -3.76
C GLN A 101 -5.96 9.19 -3.74
N SER A 102 -6.44 10.31 -4.27
CA SER A 102 -5.76 11.60 -4.20
C SER A 102 -6.80 12.71 -4.01
N SER A 103 -6.40 13.72 -3.23
CA SER A 103 -7.19 14.91 -2.90
C SER A 103 -6.59 16.19 -3.49
N ASP A 104 -5.63 16.05 -4.42
CA ASP A 104 -5.01 17.17 -5.11
C ASP A 104 -6.01 17.87 -6.06
N ASP A 105 -5.75 19.14 -6.38
CA ASP A 105 -6.67 19.94 -7.20
C ASP A 105 -6.78 19.43 -8.64
N LYS A 106 -5.71 18.87 -9.20
CA LYS A 106 -5.68 18.26 -10.54
C LYS A 106 -4.81 17.01 -10.56
N VAL A 107 -5.40 15.90 -10.99
CA VAL A 107 -4.75 14.59 -11.03
C VAL A 107 -4.90 14.00 -12.42
N ASP A 108 -3.78 13.72 -13.08
CA ASP A 108 -3.73 12.89 -14.28
C ASP A 108 -3.79 11.42 -13.87
N VAL A 109 -4.79 10.72 -14.39
CA VAL A 109 -5.03 9.32 -14.12
C VAL A 109 -4.83 8.54 -15.41
N VAL A 110 -3.95 7.56 -15.38
CA VAL A 110 -3.72 6.62 -16.47
C VAL A 110 -3.95 5.20 -15.96
N LEU A 111 -4.91 4.54 -16.58
CA LEU A 111 -5.31 3.17 -16.29
C LEU A 111 -4.89 2.30 -17.46
N THR A 112 -4.08 1.29 -17.21
CA THR A 112 -3.61 0.39 -18.27
C THR A 112 -4.72 -0.56 -18.73
N ASP A 113 -5.63 -0.95 -17.84
CA ASP A 113 -6.90 -1.60 -18.19
C ASP A 113 -8.00 -1.10 -17.25
N ALA A 114 -8.90 -0.29 -17.81
CA ALA A 114 -9.96 0.40 -17.10
C ALA A 114 -11.19 -0.47 -16.79
N SER A 115 -11.20 -1.75 -17.19
CA SER A 115 -12.29 -2.68 -16.84
C SER A 115 -12.07 -3.36 -15.48
N ALA A 116 -10.83 -3.46 -15.04
CA ALA A 116 -10.45 -4.14 -13.79
C ALA A 116 -10.63 -3.26 -12.55
N VAL A 117 -10.80 -1.96 -12.74
CA VAL A 117 -10.85 -0.94 -11.68
C VAL A 117 -12.17 -0.17 -11.71
N ARG A 118 -12.63 0.24 -10.53
CA ARG A 118 -13.69 1.22 -10.35
C ARG A 118 -13.07 2.58 -10.08
N VAL A 119 -13.51 3.59 -10.80
CA VAL A 119 -13.03 4.97 -10.64
C VAL A 119 -14.17 5.84 -10.13
N ARG A 120 -13.91 6.62 -9.09
CA ARG A 120 -14.77 7.69 -8.62
C ARG A 120 -14.02 9.01 -8.68
N VAL A 121 -14.65 10.02 -9.26
CA VAL A 121 -14.12 11.39 -9.33
C VAL A 121 -15.06 12.30 -8.58
N ASN A 122 -14.57 13.02 -7.58
CA ASN A 122 -15.39 13.85 -6.68
C ASN A 122 -16.60 13.08 -6.11
N GLY A 123 -16.41 11.80 -5.80
CA GLY A 123 -17.47 10.90 -5.30
C GLY A 123 -18.42 10.34 -6.37
N SER A 124 -18.34 10.80 -7.62
CA SER A 124 -19.15 10.30 -8.74
C SER A 124 -18.47 9.14 -9.44
N GLU A 125 -19.13 7.99 -9.54
CA GLU A 125 -18.60 6.82 -10.25
C GLU A 125 -18.56 7.06 -11.76
N ARG A 126 -17.39 6.81 -12.34
CA ARG A 126 -17.19 6.86 -13.78
C ARG A 126 -17.53 5.52 -14.41
N PRO A 127 -17.99 5.51 -15.68
CA PRO A 127 -18.20 4.28 -16.41
C PRO A 127 -16.87 3.53 -16.57
N ALA A 128 -16.89 2.23 -16.28
CA ALA A 128 -15.75 1.36 -16.51
C ALA A 128 -15.40 1.29 -18.01
N GLY A 129 -14.12 1.12 -18.31
CA GLY A 129 -13.65 0.91 -19.67
C GLY A 129 -13.89 -0.51 -20.19
N LYS A 130 -13.51 -0.75 -21.43
CA LYS A 130 -13.51 -2.11 -22.01
C LYS A 130 -12.32 -2.91 -21.47
N ALA A 131 -12.43 -4.25 -21.53
CA ALA A 131 -11.35 -5.13 -21.12
C ALA A 131 -10.07 -4.87 -21.92
N GLY A 132 -8.96 -4.61 -21.21
CA GLY A 132 -7.67 -4.26 -21.81
C GLY A 132 -7.58 -2.84 -22.37
N GLU A 133 -8.60 -2.00 -22.17
CA GLU A 133 -8.61 -0.64 -22.69
C GLU A 133 -7.82 0.29 -21.77
N ARG A 134 -6.78 0.92 -22.35
CA ARG A 134 -6.07 1.99 -21.67
C ARG A 134 -6.93 3.25 -21.67
N GLN A 135 -7.17 3.80 -20.48
CA GLN A 135 -7.90 5.05 -20.31
C GLN A 135 -7.03 6.09 -19.64
N GLU A 136 -7.09 7.32 -20.15
CA GLU A 136 -6.36 8.46 -19.61
C GLU A 136 -7.31 9.65 -19.50
N PHE A 137 -7.34 10.28 -18.33
CA PHE A 137 -8.14 11.46 -18.08
C PHE A 137 -7.54 12.29 -16.94
N THR A 138 -7.80 13.58 -16.97
CA THR A 138 -7.47 14.48 -15.86
C THR A 138 -8.71 14.68 -14.99
N ALA A 139 -8.62 14.31 -13.73
CA ALA A 139 -9.59 14.66 -12.71
C ALA A 139 -9.25 16.04 -12.14
N SER A 140 -10.25 16.87 -11.90
CA SER A 140 -10.08 18.15 -11.22
C SER A 140 -11.05 18.24 -10.06
N ARG A 141 -10.61 18.87 -8.98
CA ARG A 141 -11.47 19.16 -7.83
C ARG A 141 -12.36 20.36 -8.16
N GLU A 142 -13.65 20.23 -7.89
CA GLU A 142 -14.70 21.24 -8.14
C GLU A 142 -15.15 21.95 -6.87
#